data_AF-A0A558BRU1-F1
#
_entry.id   AF-A0A558BRU1-F1
#
_cell.length_a   1.000
_cell.length_b   1.000
_cell.length_c   1.000
_cell.angle_alpha   90.00
_cell.angle_beta   90.00
_cell.angle_gamma   90.00
#
_symmetry.space_group_name_H-M   'P 1'
#
loop_
_entity.id
_entity.type
_entity.pdbx_description
1 polymer ?
#
loop_
_entity_poly.entity_id
_entity_poly.type
_entity_poly.pdbx_seq_one_letter_code
_entity_poly.pdbx_strand_id
1 'polypeptide(L)'
;MPLTTSDFTSFERLQTAVDAAGVGTWDYDLVANTLEWSPRCKELFGVPVDAAVTYADFVELVHPDDRAATVAAVEQAFDPAGSGSYDIEYRTRWQLPGQPLVWAKATGRAFFDEARTKVYRFIGTISDVTPMRQMQEQLTRSYQDLEVKVTFRNLELEREVQQLRAKLAALTPTAQEASN
;
A
#
# COMPACT_ATOMS: atom_id res chain seq x y z
N MET A 1 19.47 30.21 22.78
CA MET A 1 18.52 30.99 21.97
C MET A 1 17.13 30.42 22.25
N PRO A 2 16.17 31.16 22.82
CA PRO A 2 14.85 30.61 23.09
C PRO A 2 14.04 30.56 21.78
N LEU A 3 13.39 29.43 21.53
CA LEU A 3 12.48 29.23 20.39
C LEU A 3 11.27 30.17 20.53
N THR A 4 10.80 30.72 19.42
CA THR A 4 9.69 31.68 19.41
C THR A 4 8.34 30.97 19.45
N THR A 5 7.30 31.62 19.97
CA THR A 5 5.93 31.07 20.12
C THR A 5 5.30 30.61 18.78
N SER A 6 5.80 31.12 17.65
CA SER A 6 5.39 30.74 16.29
C SER A 6 5.89 29.35 15.88
N ASP A 7 7.09 28.96 16.35
CA ASP A 7 7.70 27.65 16.04
C ASP A 7 6.97 26.53 16.81
N PHE A 8 6.57 26.82 18.05
CA PHE A 8 5.85 25.87 18.91
C PHE A 8 4.47 25.51 18.33
N THR A 9 3.71 26.50 17.87
CA THR A 9 2.40 26.25 17.24
C THR A 9 2.49 25.58 15.86
N SER A 10 3.65 25.64 15.21
CA SER A 10 3.89 24.94 13.94
C SER A 10 4.24 23.46 14.20
N PHE A 11 5.06 23.20 15.21
CA PHE A 11 5.39 21.85 15.66
C PHE A 11 4.14 21.11 16.17
N GLU A 12 3.34 21.72 17.03
CA GLU A 12 2.10 21.10 17.53
C GLU A 12 1.11 20.81 16.41
N ARG A 13 0.99 21.69 15.42
CA ARG A 13 0.12 21.47 14.25
C ARG A 13 0.62 20.34 13.38
N LEU A 14 1.93 20.24 13.16
CA LEU A 14 2.53 19.13 12.41
C LEU A 14 2.34 17.80 13.14
N GLN A 15 2.60 17.76 14.45
CA GLN A 15 2.39 16.57 15.26
C GLN A 15 0.93 16.13 15.25
N THR A 16 -0.01 17.07 15.43
CA THR A 16 -1.45 16.80 15.34
C THR A 16 -1.85 16.27 13.97
N ALA A 17 -1.27 16.80 12.89
CA ALA A 17 -1.55 16.32 11.53
C ALA A 17 -1.02 14.90 11.29
N VAL A 18 0.17 14.58 11.82
CA VAL A 18 0.75 13.23 11.75
C VAL A 18 -0.10 12.23 12.53
N ASP A 19 -0.50 12.59 13.75
CA ASP A 19 -1.34 11.76 14.61
C ASP A 19 -2.73 11.54 13.99
N ALA A 20 -3.35 12.61 13.46
CA ALA A 20 -4.64 12.54 12.79
C ALA A 20 -4.61 11.72 11.49
N ALA A 21 -3.47 11.72 10.77
CA ALA A 21 -3.27 10.89 9.58
C ALA A 21 -3.02 9.42 9.90
N GLY A 22 -2.78 9.07 11.18
CA GLY A 22 -2.47 7.70 11.61
C GLY A 22 -1.13 7.19 11.10
N VAL A 23 -0.22 8.10 10.77
CA VAL A 23 1.07 7.83 10.12
C VAL A 23 2.16 7.69 11.20
N GLY A 24 2.97 6.63 11.10
CA GLY A 24 4.18 6.48 11.90
C GLY A 24 5.35 7.23 11.30
N THR A 25 6.34 7.56 12.10
CA THR A 25 7.59 8.19 11.66
C THR A 25 8.78 7.38 12.09
N TRP A 26 9.86 7.50 11.34
CA TRP A 26 11.15 6.91 11.64
C TRP A 26 12.27 7.89 11.29
N ASP A 27 13.32 7.88 12.09
CA ASP A 27 14.49 8.74 11.95
C ASP A 27 15.74 7.92 12.20
N TYR A 28 16.55 7.74 11.17
CA TYR A 28 17.83 7.08 11.26
C TYR A 28 18.94 8.13 11.22
N ASP A 29 19.58 8.34 12.37
CA ASP A 29 20.82 9.08 12.46
C ASP A 29 21.98 8.11 12.16
N LEU A 30 22.62 8.28 11.00
CA LEU A 30 23.73 7.43 10.59
C LEU A 30 25.05 7.82 11.26
N VAL A 31 25.14 9.01 11.86
CA VAL A 31 26.32 9.47 12.59
C VAL A 31 26.34 8.87 13.98
N ALA A 32 25.19 8.93 14.68
CA ALA A 32 25.01 8.32 16.00
C ALA A 32 24.70 6.81 15.92
N ASN A 33 24.35 6.31 14.73
CA ASN A 33 23.87 4.95 14.49
C ASN A 33 22.64 4.61 15.35
N THR A 34 21.68 5.55 15.42
CA THR A 34 20.46 5.43 16.20
C THR A 34 19.25 5.50 15.30
N LEU A 35 18.36 4.50 15.41
CA LEU A 35 17.09 4.45 14.70
C LEU A 35 15.95 4.70 15.67
N GLU A 36 15.32 5.87 15.55
CA GLU A 36 14.18 6.27 16.36
C GLU A 36 12.88 6.00 15.61
N TRP A 37 11.98 5.25 16.24
CA TRP A 37 10.65 4.97 15.72
C TRP A 37 9.60 5.63 16.61
N SER A 38 8.61 6.27 16.00
CA SER A 38 7.45 6.75 16.74
C SER A 38 6.64 5.58 17.32
N PRO A 39 5.81 5.81 18.35
CA PRO A 39 4.92 4.80 18.89
C PRO A 39 4.07 4.10 17.81
N ARG A 40 3.57 4.88 16.85
CA ARG A 40 2.78 4.35 15.72
C ARG A 40 3.62 3.48 14.79
N CYS A 41 4.87 3.83 14.52
CA CYS A 41 5.77 2.98 13.74
C CYS A 41 5.98 1.63 14.45
N LYS A 42 6.30 1.65 15.76
CA LYS A 42 6.46 0.41 16.56
C LYS A 42 5.21 -0.46 16.56
N GLU A 43 4.02 0.16 16.66
CA GLU A 43 2.74 -0.54 16.58
C GLU A 43 2.56 -1.31 15.25
N LEU A 44 2.90 -0.70 14.10
CA LEU A 44 2.78 -1.35 12.79
C LEU A 44 3.68 -2.58 12.62
N PHE A 45 4.78 -2.63 13.37
CA PHE A 45 5.69 -3.78 13.43
C PHE A 45 5.40 -4.72 14.60
N GLY A 46 4.41 -4.43 15.44
CA GLY A 46 4.09 -5.23 16.62
C GLY A 46 5.19 -5.22 17.70
N VAL A 47 5.97 -4.14 17.76
CA VAL A 47 7.08 -3.96 18.70
C VAL A 47 6.60 -3.15 19.92
N PRO A 48 7.02 -3.50 21.15
CA PRO A 48 6.68 -2.71 22.33
C PRO A 48 7.14 -1.25 22.20
N VAL A 49 6.35 -0.30 22.68
CA VAL A 49 6.62 1.14 22.54
C VAL A 49 7.96 1.57 23.16
N ASP A 50 8.41 0.89 24.20
CA ASP A 50 9.67 1.20 24.90
C ASP A 50 10.88 0.42 24.36
N ALA A 51 10.68 -0.49 23.41
CA ALA A 51 11.77 -1.28 22.85
C ALA A 51 12.67 -0.41 21.97
N ALA A 52 13.99 -0.57 22.12
CA ALA A 52 14.95 -0.07 21.15
C ALA A 52 14.89 -0.92 19.88
N VAL A 53 15.03 -0.28 18.73
CA VAL A 53 15.02 -0.94 17.42
C VAL A 53 16.25 -0.49 16.67
N THR A 54 17.08 -1.43 16.23
CA THR A 54 18.21 -1.16 15.35
C THR A 54 17.81 -1.33 13.89
N TYR A 55 18.66 -0.85 12.96
CA TYR A 55 18.46 -1.13 11.54
C TYR A 55 18.44 -2.63 11.23
N ALA A 56 19.23 -3.44 11.95
CA ALA A 56 19.21 -4.90 11.79
C ALA A 56 17.88 -5.50 12.26
N ASP A 57 17.33 -5.02 13.37
CA ASP A 57 16.01 -5.44 13.85
C ASP A 57 14.92 -5.09 12.84
N PHE A 58 14.98 -3.88 12.25
CA PHE A 58 14.09 -3.47 11.16
C PHE A 58 14.09 -4.49 10.01
N VAL A 59 15.27 -4.86 9.49
CA VAL A 59 15.38 -5.82 8.39
C VAL A 59 14.78 -7.18 8.77
N GLU A 60 14.95 -7.61 10.02
CA GLU A 60 14.35 -8.86 10.52
C GLU A 60 12.83 -8.79 10.72
N LEU A 61 12.31 -7.59 10.98
CA LEU A 61 10.87 -7.31 11.12
C LEU A 61 10.17 -7.14 9.76
N VAL A 62 10.91 -7.04 8.66
CA VAL A 62 10.35 -7.14 7.30
C VAL A 62 10.12 -8.60 6.93
N HIS A 63 9.02 -8.87 6.23
CA HIS A 63 8.69 -10.21 5.74
C HIS A 63 9.82 -10.77 4.85
N PRO A 64 10.25 -12.04 5.03
CA PRO A 64 11.42 -12.62 4.36
C PRO A 64 11.48 -12.38 2.85
N ASP A 65 10.35 -12.57 2.15
CA ASP A 65 10.26 -12.36 0.70
C ASP A 65 10.50 -10.91 0.25
N ASP A 66 10.22 -9.93 1.12
CA ASP A 66 10.29 -8.51 0.78
C ASP A 66 11.65 -7.90 1.21
N ARG A 67 12.38 -8.55 2.12
CA ARG A 67 13.64 -8.04 2.72
C ARG A 67 14.65 -7.56 1.70
N ALA A 68 14.93 -8.38 0.68
CA ALA A 68 15.93 -8.05 -0.32
C ALA A 68 15.56 -6.79 -1.12
N ALA A 69 14.29 -6.66 -1.51
CA ALA A 69 13.79 -5.47 -2.19
C ALA A 69 13.82 -4.24 -1.28
N THR A 70 13.45 -4.41 -0.01
CA THR A 70 13.47 -3.32 0.98
C THR A 70 14.89 -2.79 1.23
N VAL A 71 15.87 -3.68 1.39
CA VAL A 71 17.28 -3.30 1.56
C VAL A 71 17.81 -2.60 0.31
N ALA A 72 17.53 -3.13 -0.88
CA ALA A 72 17.94 -2.50 -2.13
C ALA A 72 17.36 -1.08 -2.29
N ALA A 73 16.12 -0.84 -1.87
CA ALA A 73 15.52 0.48 -1.89
C ALA A 73 16.19 1.46 -0.91
N VAL A 74 16.62 0.99 0.27
CA VAL A 74 17.42 1.81 1.20
C VAL A 74 18.78 2.14 0.58
N GLU A 75 19.46 1.16 -0.02
CA GLU A 75 20.74 1.36 -0.69
C GLU A 75 20.63 2.36 -1.86
N GLN A 76 19.55 2.29 -2.65
CA GLN A 76 19.27 3.26 -3.70
C GLN A 76 19.01 4.67 -3.16
N ALA A 77 18.31 4.79 -2.03
CA ALA A 77 18.14 6.07 -1.36
C ALA A 77 19.48 6.61 -0.82
N PHE A 78 20.43 5.73 -0.50
CA PHE A 78 21.75 6.12 0.01
C PHE A 78 22.78 6.41 -1.09
N ASP A 79 22.46 6.16 -2.36
CA ASP A 79 23.34 6.46 -3.47
C ASP A 79 23.53 7.99 -3.63
N PRO A 80 24.77 8.50 -3.50
CA PRO A 80 25.14 9.88 -3.84
C PRO A 80 24.62 10.40 -5.18
N ALA A 81 24.63 9.54 -6.20
CA ALA A 81 24.18 9.86 -7.56
C ALA A 81 22.65 9.83 -7.69
N GLY A 82 21.96 9.25 -6.71
CA GLY A 82 20.51 9.11 -6.67
C GLY A 82 19.79 10.37 -6.16
N SER A 83 18.46 10.28 -6.11
CA SER A 83 17.60 11.36 -5.63
C SER A 83 17.60 11.52 -4.10
N GLY A 84 18.05 10.49 -3.37
CA GLY A 84 17.88 10.40 -1.92
C GLY A 84 16.46 10.01 -1.50
N SER A 85 15.54 9.72 -2.43
CA SER A 85 14.15 9.43 -2.11
C SER A 85 13.95 7.94 -1.82
N TYR A 86 13.04 7.65 -0.91
CA TYR A 86 12.61 6.30 -0.56
C TYR A 86 11.09 6.23 -0.68
N ASP A 87 10.57 5.29 -1.44
CA ASP A 87 9.13 4.97 -1.53
C ASP A 87 9.00 3.48 -1.85
N ILE A 88 8.45 2.73 -0.90
CA ILE A 88 8.29 1.29 -1.04
C ILE A 88 7.11 0.79 -0.21
N GLU A 89 6.56 -0.34 -0.64
CA GLU A 89 5.57 -1.10 0.11
C GLU A 89 6.13 -2.48 0.44
N TYR A 90 5.99 -2.91 1.69
CA TYR A 90 6.43 -4.22 2.15
C TYR A 90 5.54 -4.74 3.27
N ARG A 91 5.58 -6.06 3.50
CA ARG A 91 4.87 -6.69 4.61
C ARG A 91 5.71 -6.61 5.87
N THR A 92 5.10 -6.19 6.99
CA THR A 92 5.72 -6.31 8.32
C THR A 92 5.45 -7.69 8.89
N ARG A 93 6.37 -8.15 9.73
CA ARG A 93 6.29 -9.41 10.46
C ARG A 93 6.18 -9.10 11.95
N TRP A 94 5.03 -9.41 12.51
CA TRP A 94 4.84 -9.38 13.95
C TRP A 94 5.57 -10.58 14.57
N GLN A 95 6.23 -10.36 15.70
CA GLN A 95 7.00 -11.42 16.36
C GLN A 95 6.12 -12.52 16.97
N LEU A 96 4.81 -12.27 17.13
CA LEU A 96 3.86 -13.20 17.73
C LEU A 96 3.12 -14.05 16.68
N PRO A 97 3.00 -15.37 16.87
CA PRO A 97 2.24 -16.25 15.98
C PRO A 97 0.76 -15.82 15.87
N GLY A 98 0.19 -15.89 14.67
CA GLY A 98 -1.23 -15.65 14.43
C GLY A 98 -1.64 -14.19 14.24
N GLN A 99 -0.70 -13.25 14.33
CA GLN A 99 -0.94 -11.85 13.97
C GLN A 99 -1.05 -11.70 12.44
N PRO A 100 -2.01 -10.90 11.93
CA PRO A 100 -2.13 -10.64 10.50
C PRO A 100 -0.91 -9.88 9.98
N LEU A 101 -0.52 -10.17 8.75
CA LEU A 101 0.51 -9.40 8.03
C LEU A 101 -0.03 -7.99 7.79
N VAL A 102 0.75 -6.97 8.14
CA VAL A 102 0.44 -5.57 7.82
C VAL A 102 1.22 -5.21 6.57
N TRP A 103 0.51 -4.73 5.55
CA TRP A 103 1.14 -4.06 4.41
C TRP A 103 1.45 -2.62 4.82
N ALA A 104 2.73 -2.30 4.90
CA ALA A 104 3.19 -0.96 5.21
C ALA A 104 3.67 -0.27 3.94
N LYS A 105 3.30 1.01 3.76
CA LYS A 105 3.93 1.92 2.80
C LYS A 105 4.88 2.83 3.55
N ALA A 106 6.16 2.79 3.20
CA ALA A 106 7.18 3.64 3.77
C ALA A 106 7.68 4.64 2.73
N THR A 107 7.71 5.91 3.10
CA THR A 107 8.26 6.98 2.26
C THR A 107 9.25 7.80 3.06
N GLY A 108 10.32 8.28 2.44
CA GLY A 108 11.36 8.99 3.18
C GLY A 108 12.41 9.65 2.29
N ARG A 109 13.37 10.28 2.95
CA ARG A 109 14.46 10.99 2.29
C ARG A 109 15.77 10.84 3.06
N ALA A 110 16.84 10.55 2.32
CA ALA A 110 18.22 10.57 2.77
C ALA A 110 18.81 11.98 2.61
N PHE A 111 19.54 12.41 3.64
CA PHE A 111 20.24 13.68 3.71
C PHE A 111 21.74 13.42 3.68
N PHE A 112 22.42 14.12 2.79
CA PHE A 112 23.84 13.93 2.52
C PHE A 112 24.65 15.12 3.03
N ASP A 113 25.93 14.89 3.32
CA ASP A 113 26.90 15.94 3.57
C ASP A 113 27.00 16.95 2.41
N GLU A 114 27.68 18.08 2.62
CA GLU A 114 27.79 19.14 1.61
C GLU A 114 28.42 18.65 0.30
N ALA A 115 29.36 17.71 0.39
CA ALA A 115 29.99 17.07 -0.78
C ALA A 115 29.09 16.02 -1.46
N ARG A 116 27.93 15.71 -0.89
CA ARG A 116 26.98 14.67 -1.29
C ARG A 116 27.62 13.28 -1.42
N THR A 117 28.64 12.98 -0.62
CA THR A 117 29.36 11.69 -0.66
C THR A 117 28.88 10.71 0.39
N LYS A 118 28.30 11.20 1.49
CA LYS A 118 27.87 10.37 2.62
C LYS A 118 26.51 10.81 3.12
N VAL A 119 25.64 9.85 3.37
CA VAL A 119 24.37 10.07 4.08
C VAL A 119 24.68 10.24 5.56
N TYR A 120 24.11 11.27 6.18
CA TYR A 120 24.20 11.48 7.63
C TYR A 120 22.86 11.26 8.35
N ARG A 121 21.73 11.39 7.65
CA ARG A 121 20.41 11.18 8.23
C ARG A 121 19.43 10.63 7.20
N PHE A 122 18.54 9.76 7.62
CA PHE A 122 17.50 9.19 6.78
C PHE A 122 16.19 9.15 7.56
N ILE A 123 15.21 9.95 7.13
CA ILE A 123 13.95 10.11 7.86
C ILE A 123 12.76 9.89 6.94
N GLY A 124 11.64 9.50 7.52
CA GLY A 124 10.43 9.33 6.76
C GLY A 124 9.23 8.93 7.59
N THR A 125 8.22 8.48 6.86
CA THR A 125 6.92 8.08 7.35
C THR A 125 6.61 6.65 6.97
N ILE A 126 5.68 6.06 7.68
CA ILE A 126 5.14 4.72 7.42
C ILE A 126 3.63 4.71 7.69
N SER A 127 2.87 4.11 6.80
CA SER A 127 1.41 3.98 6.95
C SER A 127 0.94 2.56 6.65
N ASP A 128 -0.15 2.15 7.30
CA ASP A 128 -0.84 0.90 7.01
C ASP A 128 -1.69 1.06 5.74
N VAL A 129 -1.35 0.30 4.70
CA VAL A 129 -2.11 0.24 3.43
C VAL A 129 -2.90 -1.05 3.29
N THR A 130 -2.94 -1.89 4.33
CA THR A 130 -3.72 -3.14 4.37
C THR A 130 -5.21 -2.89 4.12
N PRO A 131 -5.88 -1.92 4.76
CA PRO A 131 -7.31 -1.69 4.53
C PRO A 131 -7.60 -1.28 3.08
N MET A 132 -6.74 -0.44 2.50
CA MET A 132 -6.87 0.00 1.11
C MET A 132 -6.73 -1.19 0.15
N ARG A 133 -5.72 -2.04 0.36
CA ARG A 133 -5.52 -3.26 -0.44
C ARG A 133 -6.69 -4.23 -0.31
N GLN A 134 -7.20 -4.46 0.89
CA GLN A 134 -8.36 -5.34 1.12
C GLN A 134 -9.62 -4.82 0.41
N MET A 135 -9.87 -3.50 0.47
CA MET A 135 -10.99 -2.88 -0.26
C MET A 135 -10.83 -3.04 -1.77
N GLN A 136 -9.61 -2.83 -2.30
CA GLN A 136 -9.32 -3.00 -3.72
C GLN A 136 -9.51 -4.45 -4.16
N GLU A 137 -9.01 -5.42 -3.39
CA GLU A 137 -9.20 -6.85 -3.69
C GLU A 137 -10.67 -7.25 -3.65
N GLN A 138 -11.43 -6.78 -2.66
CA GLN A 138 -12.87 -7.05 -2.57
C GLN A 138 -13.63 -6.47 -3.76
N LEU A 139 -13.26 -5.26 -4.20
CA LEU A 139 -13.85 -4.63 -5.37
C LEU A 139 -13.53 -5.41 -6.64
N THR A 140 -12.27 -5.82 -6.85
CA THR A 140 -11.86 -6.63 -7.99
C THR A 140 -12.60 -7.96 -8.04
N ARG A 141 -12.73 -8.67 -6.90
CA ARG A 141 -13.52 -9.92 -6.83
C ARG A 141 -14.99 -9.68 -7.18
N SER A 142 -15.58 -8.61 -6.66
CA SER A 142 -16.97 -8.26 -6.95
C SER A 142 -17.21 -7.97 -8.43
N TYR A 143 -16.25 -7.31 -9.10
CA TYR A 143 -16.31 -7.07 -10.54
C TYR A 143 -16.22 -8.37 -11.35
N GLN A 144 -15.30 -9.27 -11.00
CA GLN A 144 -15.16 -10.57 -11.67
C GLN A 144 -16.44 -11.41 -11.52
N ASP A 145 -17.01 -11.47 -10.31
CA ASP A 145 -18.26 -12.18 -10.06
C ASP A 145 -19.43 -11.58 -10.87
N LEU A 146 -19.48 -10.26 -11.00
CA LEU A 146 -20.50 -9.58 -11.78
C LEU A 146 -20.34 -9.86 -13.28
N GLU A 147 -19.12 -9.85 -13.79
CA GLU A 147 -18.81 -10.14 -15.20
C GLU A 147 -19.24 -11.56 -15.59
N VAL A 148 -18.98 -12.54 -14.73
CA VAL A 148 -19.45 -13.92 -14.91
C VAL A 148 -20.98 -13.99 -14.95
N LYS A 149 -21.67 -13.32 -14.02
CA LYS A 149 -23.14 -13.29 -13.96
C LYS A 149 -23.76 -12.62 -15.19
N VAL A 150 -23.20 -11.49 -15.63
CA VAL A 150 -23.65 -10.76 -16.82
C VAL A 150 -23.48 -11.64 -18.06
N THR A 151 -22.33 -12.31 -18.19
CA THR A 151 -22.05 -13.21 -19.33
C THR A 151 -23.07 -14.34 -19.39
N PHE A 152 -23.35 -14.98 -18.25
CA PHE A 152 -24.35 -16.05 -18.18
C PHE A 152 -25.76 -15.56 -18.55
N ARG A 153 -26.18 -14.41 -17.99
CA ARG A 153 -27.51 -13.85 -18.27
C ARG A 153 -27.65 -13.42 -19.73
N ASN A 154 -26.62 -12.85 -20.34
CA ASN A 154 -26.63 -12.48 -21.76
C ASN A 154 -26.79 -13.73 -22.64
N LEU A 155 -26.05 -14.81 -22.35
CA LEU A 155 -26.18 -16.06 -23.10
C LEU A 155 -27.58 -16.67 -22.96
N GLU A 156 -28.17 -16.59 -21.77
CA GLU A 156 -29.55 -17.05 -21.52
C GLU A 156 -30.57 -16.23 -22.32
N LEU A 157 -30.45 -14.89 -22.29
CA LEU A 157 -31.31 -14.00 -23.05
C LEU A 157 -31.17 -14.22 -24.56
N GLU A 158 -29.96 -14.43 -25.07
CA GLU A 158 -29.74 -14.75 -26.48
C GLU A 158 -30.43 -16.04 -26.90
N ARG A 159 -30.38 -17.08 -26.05
CA ARG A 159 -31.10 -18.33 -26.29
C ARG A 159 -32.62 -18.14 -26.29
N GLU A 160 -33.16 -17.39 -25.33
CA GLU A 160 -34.59 -17.08 -25.28
C GLU A 160 -35.04 -16.31 -26.52
N VAL A 161 -34.28 -15.28 -26.93
CA VAL A 161 -34.57 -14.49 -28.14
C VAL A 161 -34.53 -15.37 -29.38
N GLN A 162 -33.54 -16.26 -29.51
CA GLN A 162 -33.48 -17.20 -30.63
C GLN A 162 -34.68 -18.15 -30.66
N GLN A 163 -35.09 -18.69 -29.50
CA GLN A 163 -36.25 -19.57 -29.42
C GLN A 163 -37.56 -18.85 -29.78
N LEU A 164 -37.75 -17.61 -29.30
CA LEU A 164 -38.92 -16.81 -29.64
C LEU A 164 -38.97 -16.48 -31.14
N ARG A 165 -37.84 -16.12 -31.74
CA ARG A 165 -37.74 -15.90 -33.20
C ARG A 165 -38.08 -17.16 -34.00
N ALA A 166 -37.57 -18.33 -33.58
CA ALA A 166 -37.88 -19.60 -34.23
C ALA A 166 -39.37 -19.96 -34.15
N LYS A 167 -40.00 -19.77 -32.98
CA LYS A 167 -41.45 -19.96 -32.80
C LYS A 167 -42.28 -19.02 -33.67
N LEU A 168 -41.90 -17.74 -33.73
CA LEU A 168 -42.60 -16.75 -34.54
C LEU A 168 -42.53 -17.11 -36.04
N ALA A 169 -41.34 -17.48 -36.53
CA ALA A 169 -41.15 -17.92 -37.91
C ALA A 169 -42.01 -19.15 -38.26
N ALA A 170 -42.17 -20.10 -37.34
CA ALA A 170 -43.02 -21.27 -37.51
C ALA A 170 -44.53 -20.95 -37.48
N LEU A 171 -44.94 -19.85 -36.85
CA LEU A 171 -46.34 -19.41 -36.72
C LEU A 171 -46.80 -18.48 -37.85
N THR A 172 -45.89 -17.84 -38.58
CA THR A 172 -46.19 -17.11 -39.82
C THR A 172 -46.09 -18.07 -41.01
N PRO A 173 -47.20 -18.54 -41.60
CA PRO A 173 -47.14 -19.31 -42.84
C PRO A 173 -46.60 -18.39 -43.94
N THR A 174 -45.69 -18.89 -44.77
CA THR A 174 -45.29 -18.25 -46.02
C THR A 174 -46.54 -17.94 -46.85
N ALA A 175 -46.90 -16.65 -46.93
CA ALA A 175 -48.01 -16.14 -47.76
C ALA A 175 -47.71 -16.23 -49.28
N GLN A 176 -46.92 -17.23 -49.70
CA GLN A 176 -46.39 -17.35 -51.05
C GLN A 176 -47.07 -18.48 -51.88
N GLU A 177 -47.97 -19.28 -51.31
CA GLU A 177 -48.58 -20.43 -52.03
C GLU A 177 -50.05 -20.23 -52.44
N ALA A 178 -50.66 -19.05 -52.25
CA ALA A 178 -52.06 -18.80 -52.59
C ALA A 178 -52.27 -17.98 -53.89
N SER A 179 -51.36 -18.09 -54.87
CA SER A 179 -51.55 -17.51 -56.20
C SER A 179 -51.05 -18.47 -57.27
N ASN A 180 -51.83 -19.53 -57.51
CA ASN A 180 -51.81 -20.28 -58.77
C ASN A 180 -53.25 -20.66 -59.15
#